data_AF-A0AAT9LK49-F1
#
_entry.id   AF-A0AAT9LK49-F1
#
_cell.length_a   1.000
_cell.length_b   1.000
_cell.length_c   1.000
_cell.angle_alpha   90.00
_cell.angle_beta   90.00
_cell.angle_gamma   90.00
#
_symmetry.space_group_name_H-M   'P 1'
#
loop_
_entity.id
_entity.type
_entity.pdbx_description
1 polymer ?
#
loop_
_entity_poly.entity_id
_entity_poly.type
_entity_poly.pdbx_seq_one_letter_code
_entity_poly.pdbx_strand_id
1 'polypeptide(L)'
;MEPSGAIVDLLLGANVATLTEEQKLTALVLVHRAIASLHHVRLSLLHEVEDTAEIAMAIHEPEQSMVHQKHRSAMLDRLPRMAELLRRGEIDLRRMETVDDRVVHLAKPELVTQVENALVDLAPSLTRTQLARRTTKAVAEADPLGYDQRRLKAQCR
;
A
#
# COMPACT_ATOMS: atom_id res chain seq x y z
N MET A 1 -13.90 25.82 2.90
CA MET A 1 -12.59 25.90 2.21
C MET A 1 -12.39 24.53 1.60
N GLU A 2 -12.83 24.32 0.36
CA GLU A 2 -12.74 23.03 -0.31
C GLU A 2 -11.40 22.93 -1.03
N PRO A 3 -10.43 22.14 -0.54
CA PRO A 3 -9.15 21.96 -1.21
C PRO A 3 -9.23 20.86 -2.29
N SER A 4 -10.41 20.21 -2.45
CA SER A 4 -10.57 19.00 -3.26
C SER A 4 -10.84 19.28 -4.74
N GLY A 5 -11.53 20.39 -5.07
CA GLY A 5 -11.91 20.71 -6.45
C GLY A 5 -10.70 21.14 -7.30
N ALA A 6 -9.81 21.98 -6.75
CA ALA A 6 -8.74 22.59 -7.53
C ALA A 6 -7.68 21.60 -8.07
N ILE A 7 -7.37 20.54 -7.32
CA ILE A 7 -6.43 19.49 -7.77
C ILE A 7 -7.10 18.58 -8.81
N VAL A 8 -8.38 18.27 -8.61
CA VAL A 8 -9.17 17.47 -9.56
C VAL A 8 -9.37 18.24 -10.87
N ASP A 9 -9.68 19.53 -10.82
CA ASP A 9 -9.79 20.40 -12.00
C ASP A 9 -8.45 20.58 -12.73
N LEU A 10 -7.34 20.67 -12.00
CA LEU A 10 -5.99 20.71 -12.59
C LEU A 10 -5.63 19.40 -13.31
N LEU A 11 -6.11 18.25 -12.83
CA LEU A 11 -5.83 16.93 -13.42
C LEU A 11 -6.82 16.52 -14.51
N LEU A 12 -8.09 16.91 -14.39
CA LEU A 12 -9.15 16.57 -15.36
C LEU A 12 -9.25 17.58 -16.52
N GLY A 13 -8.81 18.82 -16.31
CA GLY A 13 -8.89 19.90 -17.31
C GLY A 13 -7.59 20.18 -18.06
N ALA A 14 -6.46 19.55 -17.67
CA ALA A 14 -5.19 19.78 -18.33
C ALA A 14 -5.17 19.13 -19.72
N ASN A 15 -4.98 19.95 -20.76
CA ASN A 15 -4.63 19.43 -22.07
C ASN A 15 -3.19 18.90 -22.02
N VAL A 16 -3.02 17.60 -21.80
CA VAL A 16 -1.70 16.94 -21.73
C VAL A 16 -0.85 17.22 -22.97
N ALA A 17 -1.48 17.49 -24.12
CA ALA A 17 -0.79 17.80 -25.37
C ALA A 17 -0.04 19.15 -25.35
N THR A 18 -0.41 20.09 -24.46
CA THR A 18 0.23 21.42 -24.37
C THR A 18 1.36 21.48 -23.34
N LEU A 19 1.61 20.39 -22.60
CA LEU A 19 2.66 20.34 -21.58
C LEU A 19 4.04 20.04 -22.20
N THR A 20 5.09 20.59 -21.61
CA THR A 20 6.48 20.17 -21.90
C THR A 20 6.76 18.77 -21.34
N GLU A 21 7.82 18.10 -21.79
CA GLU A 21 8.21 16.77 -21.27
C GLU A 21 8.47 16.77 -19.75
N GLU A 22 9.10 17.83 -19.22
CA GLU A 22 9.34 18.00 -17.78
C GLU A 22 8.02 18.17 -17.00
N GLN A 23 7.08 18.95 -17.56
CA GLN A 23 5.75 19.12 -16.98
C GLN A 23 4.93 17.83 -17.01
N LYS A 24 5.03 17.04 -18.10
CA LYS A 24 4.39 15.72 -18.19
C LYS A 24 4.94 14.76 -17.14
N LEU A 25 6.25 14.73 -16.96
CA LEU A 25 6.88 13.92 -15.91
C LEU A 25 6.39 14.34 -14.52
N THR A 26 6.38 15.64 -14.24
CA THR A 26 5.89 16.19 -12.97
C THR A 26 4.42 15.83 -12.74
N ALA A 27 3.57 16.02 -13.76
CA ALA A 27 2.15 15.67 -13.70
C ALA A 27 1.95 14.17 -13.44
N LEU A 28 2.71 13.31 -14.12
CA LEU A 28 2.66 11.86 -13.90
C LEU A 28 3.03 11.48 -12.47
N VAL A 29 4.09 12.07 -11.91
CA VAL A 29 4.47 11.86 -10.50
C VAL A 29 3.36 12.30 -9.55
N LEU A 30 2.73 13.45 -9.80
CA LEU A 30 1.61 13.95 -8.99
C LEU A 30 0.39 13.04 -9.06
N VAL A 31 0.04 12.55 -10.25
CA VAL A 31 -1.06 11.58 -10.45
C VAL A 31 -0.78 10.30 -9.65
N HIS A 32 0.44 9.76 -9.74
CA HIS A 32 0.79 8.56 -8.97
C HIS A 32 0.66 8.76 -7.45
N ARG A 33 1.13 9.92 -6.93
CA ARG A 33 0.99 10.26 -5.51
C ARG A 33 -0.47 10.42 -5.09
N ALA A 34 -1.28 11.06 -5.92
CA ALA A 34 -2.70 11.24 -5.66
C ALA A 34 -3.43 9.89 -5.62
N ILE A 35 -3.17 9.00 -6.58
CA ILE A 35 -3.74 7.65 -6.61
C ILE A 35 -3.38 6.87 -5.34
N ALA A 36 -2.12 6.91 -4.92
CA ALA A 36 -1.69 6.25 -3.68
C ALA A 36 -2.40 6.80 -2.44
N SER A 37 -2.54 8.13 -2.34
CA SER A 37 -3.26 8.78 -1.25
C SER A 37 -4.75 8.43 -1.25
N LEU A 38 -5.38 8.35 -2.43
CA LEU A 38 -6.77 7.91 -2.59
C LEU A 38 -6.95 6.43 -2.20
N HIS A 39 -5.97 5.56 -2.49
CA HIS A 39 -5.98 4.19 -2.00
C HIS A 39 -5.95 4.14 -0.47
N HIS A 40 -5.12 4.95 0.19
CA HIS A 40 -5.12 5.06 1.65
C HIS A 40 -6.50 5.47 2.18
N VAL A 41 -7.10 6.53 1.63
CA VAL A 41 -8.43 7.00 2.04
C VAL A 41 -9.47 5.90 1.86
N ARG A 42 -9.48 5.22 0.70
CA ARG A 42 -10.41 4.13 0.43
C ARG A 42 -10.26 2.99 1.43
N LEU A 43 -9.02 2.55 1.71
CA LEU A 43 -8.78 1.51 2.71
C LEU A 43 -9.20 1.94 4.11
N SER A 44 -8.97 3.21 4.48
CA SER A 44 -9.40 3.75 5.78
C SER A 44 -10.92 3.74 5.91
N LEU A 45 -11.65 4.17 4.87
CA LEU A 45 -13.11 4.12 4.86
C LEU A 45 -13.63 2.69 4.96
N LEU A 46 -13.04 1.75 4.22
CA LEU A 46 -13.41 0.33 4.28
C LEU A 46 -13.06 -0.32 5.63
N HIS A 47 -12.07 0.21 6.34
CA HIS A 47 -11.70 -0.25 7.67
C HIS A 47 -12.79 0.04 8.70
N GLU A 48 -13.45 1.20 8.58
CA GLU A 48 -14.47 1.68 9.52
C GLU A 48 -15.88 1.16 9.23
N VAL A 49 -16.14 0.58 8.05
CA VAL A 49 -17.49 0.14 7.67
C VAL A 49 -17.68 -1.36 7.87
N GLU A 50 -18.77 -1.73 8.54
CA GLU A 50 -19.10 -3.13 8.78
C GLU A 50 -19.79 -3.83 7.60
N ASP A 51 -20.78 -3.18 7.00
CA ASP A 51 -21.60 -3.73 5.92
C ASP A 51 -20.94 -3.56 4.54
N THR A 52 -20.23 -4.60 4.08
CA THR A 52 -19.62 -4.60 2.74
C THR A 52 -20.64 -4.74 1.61
N ALA A 53 -21.83 -5.27 1.88
CA ALA A 53 -22.87 -5.48 0.87
C ALA A 53 -23.52 -4.14 0.49
N GLU A 54 -23.80 -3.29 1.48
CA GLU A 54 -24.34 -1.94 1.27
C GLU A 54 -23.38 -1.10 0.40
N ILE A 55 -22.08 -1.10 0.73
CA ILE A 55 -21.07 -0.42 -0.09
C ILE A 55 -21.05 -0.99 -1.51
N ALA A 56 -21.00 -2.31 -1.65
CA ALA A 56 -20.93 -2.97 -2.95
C ALA A 56 -22.10 -2.56 -3.86
N MET A 57 -23.31 -2.50 -3.31
CA MET A 57 -24.50 -2.02 -4.01
C MET A 57 -24.37 -0.55 -4.40
N ALA A 58 -23.93 0.32 -3.48
CA ALA A 58 -23.83 1.76 -3.71
C ALA A 58 -22.81 2.16 -4.78
N ILE A 59 -21.70 1.43 -4.90
CA ILE A 59 -20.64 1.72 -5.89
C ILE A 59 -20.68 0.78 -7.11
N HIS A 60 -21.68 -0.09 -7.20
CA HIS A 60 -21.86 -1.06 -8.27
C HIS A 60 -20.66 -2.01 -8.49
N GLU A 61 -20.04 -2.47 -7.40
CA GLU A 61 -18.97 -3.48 -7.44
C GLU A 61 -19.47 -4.84 -6.91
N PRO A 62 -18.87 -5.97 -7.32
CA PRO A 62 -19.19 -7.27 -6.73
C PRO A 62 -18.88 -7.30 -5.23
N GLU A 63 -19.79 -7.84 -4.41
CA GLU A 63 -19.60 -7.93 -2.95
C GLU A 63 -18.30 -8.64 -2.56
N GLN A 64 -17.92 -9.70 -3.27
CA GLN A 64 -16.65 -10.41 -3.05
C GLN A 64 -15.41 -9.51 -3.25
N SER A 65 -15.49 -8.52 -4.16
CA SER A 65 -14.46 -7.48 -4.31
C SER A 65 -14.36 -6.64 -3.04
N MET A 66 -15.49 -6.24 -2.46
CA MET A 66 -15.53 -5.45 -1.22
C MET A 66 -15.00 -6.24 -0.03
N VAL A 67 -15.37 -7.52 0.11
CA VAL A 67 -14.83 -8.39 1.15
C VAL A 67 -13.30 -8.49 1.06
N HIS A 68 -12.76 -8.68 -0.15
CA HIS A 68 -11.32 -8.71 -0.35
C HIS A 68 -10.64 -7.38 0.00
N GLN A 69 -11.24 -6.26 -0.42
CA GLN A 69 -10.72 -4.92 -0.11
C GLN A 69 -10.82 -4.57 1.38
N LYS A 70 -11.89 -5.00 2.07
CA LYS A 70 -12.03 -4.88 3.53
C LYS A 70 -10.98 -5.71 4.24
N HIS A 71 -10.73 -6.95 3.82
CA HIS A 71 -9.64 -7.75 4.38
C HIS A 71 -8.28 -7.07 4.22
N ARG A 72 -8.05 -6.44 3.06
CA ARG A 72 -6.84 -5.63 2.83
C ARG A 72 -6.72 -4.43 3.75
N SER A 73 -7.82 -3.82 4.20
CA SER A 73 -7.76 -2.67 5.12
C SER A 73 -7.00 -2.97 6.42
N ALA A 74 -6.97 -4.24 6.85
CA ALA A 74 -6.20 -4.68 8.02
C ALA A 74 -4.68 -4.45 7.89
N MET A 75 -4.17 -4.19 6.69
CA MET A 75 -2.78 -3.77 6.49
C MET A 75 -2.48 -2.41 7.12
N LEU A 76 -3.49 -1.54 7.30
CA LEU A 76 -3.33 -0.24 7.95
C LEU A 76 -2.91 -0.39 9.42
N ASP A 77 -3.50 -1.36 10.13
CA ASP A 77 -3.13 -1.66 11.52
C ASP A 77 -1.82 -2.43 11.62
N ARG A 78 -1.59 -3.35 10.67
CA ARG A 78 -0.40 -4.21 10.69
C ARG A 78 0.87 -3.43 10.33
N LEU A 79 0.77 -2.48 9.42
CA LEU A 79 1.88 -1.71 8.88
C LEU A 79 1.61 -0.19 8.98
N PRO A 80 1.48 0.37 10.19
CA PRO A 80 1.07 1.76 10.38
C PRO A 80 2.08 2.76 9.80
N ARG A 81 3.39 2.45 9.80
CA ARG A 81 4.41 3.34 9.23
C ARG A 81 4.41 3.29 7.71
N MET A 82 4.14 2.14 7.10
CA MET A 82 3.96 2.03 5.64
C MET A 82 2.65 2.65 5.19
N ALA A 83 1.58 2.52 5.96
CA ALA A 83 0.30 3.18 5.71
C ALA A 83 0.48 4.69 5.61
N GLU A 84 1.31 5.26 6.46
CA GLU A 84 1.66 6.68 6.42
C GLU A 84 2.43 7.08 5.14
N LEU A 85 3.31 6.21 4.61
CA LEU A 85 3.96 6.44 3.31
C LEU A 85 2.96 6.35 2.15
N LEU A 86 1.98 5.44 2.23
CA LEU A 86 0.89 5.33 1.26
C LEU A 86 0.03 6.59 1.29
N ARG A 87 -0.31 7.09 2.49
CA ARG A 87 -1.06 8.33 2.70
C ARG A 87 -0.40 9.54 2.07
N ARG A 88 0.94 9.62 2.10
CA ARG A 88 1.73 10.69 1.48
C ARG A 88 2.03 10.46 0.00
N GLY A 89 1.63 9.30 -0.54
CA GLY A 89 1.91 8.90 -1.92
C GLY A 89 3.39 8.56 -2.19
N GLU A 90 4.19 8.34 -1.15
CA GLU A 90 5.61 7.98 -1.27
C GLU A 90 5.77 6.51 -1.70
N ILE A 91 4.84 5.65 -1.27
CA ILE A 91 4.66 4.30 -1.79
C ILE A 91 3.27 4.14 -2.41
N ASP A 92 3.16 3.26 -3.40
CA ASP A 92 1.86 2.85 -3.93
C ASP A 92 1.31 1.62 -3.19
N LEU A 93 0.04 1.31 -3.41
CA LEU A 93 -0.64 0.20 -2.75
C LEU A 93 0.01 -1.16 -3.05
N ARG A 94 0.52 -1.38 -4.28
CA ARG A 94 1.19 -2.65 -4.64
C ARG A 94 2.50 -2.83 -3.88
N ARG A 95 3.23 -1.75 -3.62
CA ARG A 95 4.44 -1.76 -2.79
C ARG A 95 4.09 -2.04 -1.32
N MET A 96 3.01 -1.48 -0.79
CA MET A 96 2.55 -1.80 0.57
C MET A 96 2.13 -3.27 0.70
N GLU A 97 1.32 -3.79 -0.24
CA GLU A 97 0.94 -5.21 -0.33
C GLU A 97 2.15 -6.15 -0.33
N THR A 98 3.20 -5.76 -1.07
CA THR A 98 4.44 -6.55 -1.15
C THR A 98 5.10 -6.73 0.22
N VAL A 99 4.99 -5.73 1.10
CA VAL A 99 5.48 -5.82 2.48
C VAL A 99 4.52 -6.68 3.31
N ASP A 100 3.22 -6.41 3.21
CA ASP A 100 2.17 -7.12 3.97
C ASP A 100 2.21 -8.63 3.77
N ASP A 101 2.30 -9.09 2.52
CA ASP A 101 2.38 -10.51 2.13
C ASP A 101 3.53 -11.26 2.82
N ARG A 102 4.59 -10.55 3.23
CA ARG A 102 5.77 -11.14 3.87
C ARG A 102 5.72 -11.07 5.38
N VAL A 103 5.07 -10.05 5.94
CA VAL A 103 4.99 -9.85 7.40
C VAL A 103 3.77 -10.50 8.02
N VAL A 104 2.71 -10.81 7.25
CA VAL A 104 1.47 -11.44 7.74
C VAL A 104 1.71 -12.75 8.49
N HIS A 105 2.83 -13.42 8.24
CA HIS A 105 3.21 -14.68 8.86
C HIS A 105 4.07 -14.54 10.12
N LEU A 106 4.42 -13.31 10.52
CA LEU A 106 5.14 -13.06 11.77
C LEU A 106 4.17 -13.18 12.94
N ALA A 107 4.49 -14.07 13.89
CA ALA A 107 3.59 -14.39 15.01
C ALA A 107 3.48 -13.26 16.06
N LYS A 108 4.43 -12.32 16.07
CA LYS A 108 4.57 -11.30 17.10
C LYS A 108 4.53 -9.90 16.49
N PRO A 109 3.70 -8.98 16.99
CA PRO A 109 3.63 -7.61 16.50
C PRO A 109 4.98 -6.89 16.52
N GLU A 110 5.83 -7.15 17.51
CA GLU A 110 7.13 -6.49 17.66
C GLU A 110 8.08 -6.83 16.50
N LEU A 111 7.95 -8.02 15.90
CA LEU A 111 8.73 -8.42 14.73
C LEU A 111 8.29 -7.65 13.49
N VAL A 112 6.98 -7.38 13.36
CA VAL A 112 6.45 -6.55 12.28
C VAL A 112 6.98 -5.12 12.41
N THR A 113 6.97 -4.56 13.62
CA THR A 113 7.54 -3.23 13.90
C THR A 113 9.03 -3.17 13.54
N GLN A 114 9.82 -4.20 13.87
CA GLN A 114 11.23 -4.25 13.47
C GLN A 114 11.41 -4.23 11.95
N VAL A 115 10.59 -5.00 11.22
CA VAL A 115 10.62 -5.00 9.75
C VAL A 115 10.22 -3.64 9.18
N GLU A 116 9.18 -2.99 9.71
CA GLU A 116 8.82 -1.63 9.29
C GLU A 116 9.95 -0.63 9.51
N ASN A 117 10.57 -0.66 10.69
CA ASN A 117 11.69 0.23 11.03
C ASN A 117 12.86 0.09 10.05
N ALA A 118 13.15 -1.13 9.60
CA ALA A 118 14.22 -1.39 8.64
C ALA A 118 13.90 -0.94 7.21
N LEU A 119 12.63 -0.66 6.90
CA LEU A 119 12.14 -0.39 5.55
C LEU A 119 11.69 1.04 5.33
N VAL A 120 11.14 1.72 6.33
CA VAL A 120 10.39 2.98 6.18
C VAL A 120 11.16 4.08 5.45
N ASP A 121 12.45 4.26 5.77
CA ASP A 121 13.26 5.30 5.15
C ASP A 121 13.75 4.92 3.74
N LEU A 122 13.78 3.61 3.43
CA LEU A 122 14.26 3.09 2.16
C LEU A 122 13.13 2.92 1.15
N ALA A 123 11.94 2.52 1.61
CA ALA A 123 10.81 2.10 0.79
C ALA A 123 10.42 3.09 -0.34
N PRO A 124 10.42 4.42 -0.13
CA PRO A 124 10.10 5.37 -1.20
C PRO A 124 11.02 5.25 -2.42
N SER A 125 12.30 4.94 -2.21
CA SER A 125 13.33 4.84 -3.26
C SER A 125 13.40 3.47 -3.95
N LEU A 126 12.71 2.47 -3.41
CA LEU A 126 12.80 1.09 -3.91
C LEU A 126 11.68 0.79 -4.90
N THR A 127 12.07 0.14 -5.99
CA THR A 127 11.11 -0.56 -6.86
C THR A 127 10.45 -1.71 -6.09
N ARG A 128 9.29 -2.18 -6.57
CA ARG A 128 8.58 -3.32 -5.97
C ARG A 128 9.48 -4.55 -5.77
N THR A 129 10.32 -4.88 -6.76
CA THR A 129 11.23 -6.03 -6.69
C THR A 129 12.34 -5.84 -5.65
N GLN A 130 12.89 -4.63 -5.54
CA GLN A 130 13.90 -4.32 -4.51
C GLN A 130 13.28 -4.33 -3.12
N LEU A 131 12.09 -3.75 -2.96
CA LEU A 131 11.34 -3.75 -1.71
C LEU A 131 11.03 -5.19 -1.27
N ALA A 132 10.52 -6.03 -2.17
CA ALA A 132 10.30 -7.45 -1.91
C ALA A 132 11.54 -8.17 -1.36
N ARG A 133 12.71 -7.98 -2.00
CA ARG A 133 13.98 -8.57 -1.55
C ARG A 133 14.40 -8.02 -0.19
N ARG A 134 14.27 -6.71 0.02
CA ARG A 134 14.64 -6.05 1.28
C ARG A 134 13.74 -6.49 2.43
N THR A 135 12.44 -6.63 2.20
CA THR A 135 11.48 -7.15 3.19
C THR A 135 11.78 -8.60 3.53
N THR A 136 12.06 -9.47 2.55
CA THR A 136 12.45 -10.86 2.83
C THR A 136 13.70 -10.92 3.71
N LYS A 137 14.71 -10.09 3.42
CA LYS A 137 15.90 -9.98 4.26
C LYS A 137 15.56 -9.49 5.67
N ALA A 138 14.77 -8.42 5.80
CA ALA A 138 14.37 -7.88 7.10
C ALA A 138 13.57 -8.89 7.94
N VAL A 139 12.67 -9.66 7.31
CA VAL A 139 11.92 -10.74 7.96
C VAL A 139 12.85 -11.85 8.45
N ALA A 140 13.85 -12.25 7.66
CA ALA A 140 14.82 -13.26 8.06
C ALA A 140 15.75 -12.78 9.19
N GLU A 141 16.05 -11.47 9.26
CA GLU A 141 16.82 -10.86 10.34
C GLU A 141 16.00 -10.75 11.63
N ALA A 142 14.71 -10.39 11.54
CA ALA A 142 13.82 -10.27 12.69
C ALA A 142 13.39 -11.63 13.26
N ASP A 143 13.14 -12.64 12.41
CA ASP A 143 12.68 -13.98 12.79
C ASP A 143 13.47 -15.09 12.08
N PRO A 144 14.74 -15.34 12.47
CA PRO A 144 15.57 -16.34 11.80
C PRO A 144 14.97 -17.75 11.91
N LEU A 145 14.52 -18.14 13.10
CA LEU A 145 13.98 -19.47 13.36
C LEU A 145 12.67 -19.72 12.61
N GLY A 146 11.72 -18.79 12.69
CA GLY A 146 10.47 -18.92 11.96
C GLY A 146 10.68 -18.83 10.45
N TYR A 147 11.67 -18.06 9.98
CA TYR A 147 12.03 -18.02 8.56
C TYR A 147 12.54 -19.38 8.07
N ASP A 148 13.47 -20.02 8.78
CA ASP A 148 13.99 -21.33 8.40
C ASP A 148 12.90 -22.41 8.41
N GLN A 149 12.01 -22.40 9.41
CA GLN A 149 10.85 -23.31 9.46
C GLN A 149 9.93 -23.13 8.23
N ARG A 150 9.62 -21.87 7.87
CA ARG A 150 8.79 -21.56 6.69
C ARG A 150 9.49 -21.96 5.39
N ARG A 151 10.81 -21.75 5.29
CA ARG A 151 11.61 -22.13 4.11
C ARG A 151 11.64 -23.65 3.91
N LEU A 152 11.88 -24.42 4.97
CA LEU A 152 11.88 -25.88 4.92
C LEU A 152 10.52 -26.43 4.48
N LYS A 153 9.42 -25.89 5.05
CA LYS A 153 8.06 -26.28 4.67
C LYS A 153 7.73 -26.00 3.20
N ALA A 154 8.30 -24.95 2.61
CA ALA A 154 8.10 -24.61 1.19
C ALA A 154 8.91 -25.51 0.25
N GLN A 155 10.03 -26.07 0.69
CA GLN A 155 10.87 -26.98 -0.10
C GLN A 155 10.35 -28.43 -0.11
N CYS A 156 9.52 -28.80 0.86
CA CYS A 156 8.90 -30.12 0.94
C CYS A 156 7.52 -30.20 0.26
N ARG A 157 7.09 -29.16 -0.46
CA ARG A 157 5.86 -29.11 -1.27
C ARG A 157 6.21 -29.20 -2.75
#